data_AF-A0A947XGG4-F1
#
_entry.id   AF-A0A947XGG4-F1
#
_cell.length_a   1.000
_cell.length_b   1.000
_cell.length_c   1.000
_cell.angle_alpha   90.00
_cell.angle_beta   90.00
_cell.angle_gamma   90.00
#
_symmetry.space_group_name_H-M   'P 1'
#
loop_
_entity.id
_entity.type
_entity.pdbx_description
1 polymer ?
#
loop_
_entity_poly.entity_id
_entity_poly.type
_entity_poly.pdbx_seq_one_letter_code
_entity_poly.pdbx_strand_id
1 'polypeptide(L)'
;MTFGLIAAALVFISLALLLMGRGVEEQNRKLAESRLDVALSKSRDPLALEKDPLRKKYIPQWVTDNLISAGLNIDRALGIRFGLILLVPFMVAFAFRGLASGSGALMLALLGIGAYVLYRQRKRRLQMLSQLPNFLDGVVRVSAVGYSLTVSFNTALENAEYPLKEALGLAVQMQYAGLELDQAMHRLARVYGLTEFKLIASVVALALNYGGKSDILLGRLGQYLRDREQHHQEMLAMSSEARMSAVFMCCLTPALAGLIMTVNPGYLGTMWNDDTGRMLLFVAAGLQVFGAAIIYRMVKSI
;
A
#
# COMPACT_ATOMS: atom_id res chain seq x y z
N MET A 1 22.71 -13.59 -26.96
CA MET A 1 23.22 -13.80 -25.59
C MET A 1 22.92 -12.68 -24.59
N THR A 2 22.46 -11.49 -25.02
CA THR A 2 22.16 -10.34 -24.15
C THR A 2 20.80 -10.39 -23.45
N PHE A 3 19.78 -10.99 -24.08
CA PHE A 3 18.42 -11.10 -23.51
C PHE A 3 18.32 -12.07 -22.33
N GLY A 4 19.13 -13.13 -22.30
CA GLY A 4 19.14 -14.11 -21.22
C GLY A 4 19.62 -13.53 -19.87
N LEU A 5 20.49 -12.53 -19.91
CA LEU A 5 21.06 -11.90 -18.71
C LEU A 5 20.15 -10.82 -18.12
N ILE A 6 19.40 -10.10 -18.96
CA ILE A 6 18.36 -9.16 -18.49
C ILE A 6 17.21 -9.94 -17.83
N ALA A 7 16.85 -11.09 -18.40
CA ALA A 7 15.89 -12.01 -17.80
C ALA A 7 16.40 -12.57 -16.45
N ALA A 8 17.67 -12.97 -16.36
CA ALA A 8 18.25 -13.46 -15.10
C ALA A 8 18.31 -12.36 -14.02
N ALA A 9 18.63 -11.12 -14.38
CA ALA A 9 18.64 -9.99 -13.44
C ALA A 9 17.23 -9.63 -12.96
N LEU A 10 16.23 -9.64 -13.85
CA LEU A 10 14.82 -9.43 -13.47
C LEU A 10 14.28 -10.56 -12.59
N VAL A 11 14.67 -11.80 -12.86
CA VAL A 11 14.32 -12.97 -12.03
C VAL A 11 14.99 -12.88 -10.66
N PHE A 12 16.24 -12.42 -10.56
CA PHE A 12 16.92 -12.24 -9.28
C PHE A 12 16.35 -11.08 -8.45
N ILE A 13 15.99 -9.97 -9.10
CA ILE A 13 15.30 -8.85 -8.45
C ILE A 13 13.91 -9.28 -7.97
N SER A 14 13.21 -10.07 -8.78
CA SER A 14 11.91 -10.67 -8.42
C SER A 14 12.04 -11.67 -7.25
N LEU A 15 13.08 -12.50 -7.25
CA LEU A 15 13.37 -13.47 -6.18
C LEU A 15 13.75 -12.75 -4.87
N ALA A 16 14.52 -11.66 -4.95
CA ALA A 16 14.88 -10.83 -3.80
C ALA A 16 13.64 -10.12 -3.20
N LEU A 17 12.72 -9.64 -4.06
CA LEU A 17 11.44 -9.07 -3.63
C LEU A 17 10.53 -10.12 -2.97
N LEU A 18 10.53 -11.36 -3.47
CA LEU A 18 9.78 -12.48 -2.88
C LEU A 18 10.34 -12.92 -1.51
N LEU A 19 11.67 -12.96 -1.36
CA LEU A 19 12.31 -13.25 -0.08
C LEU A 19 12.07 -12.13 0.94
N MET A 20 11.98 -10.88 0.50
CA MET A 20 11.57 -9.74 1.33
C MET A 20 10.11 -9.85 1.80
N GLY A 21 9.25 -10.54 1.04
CA GLY A 21 7.88 -10.86 1.42
C GLY A 21 7.80 -11.93 2.52
N ARG A 22 8.66 -12.95 2.47
CA ARG A 22 8.64 -14.07 3.44
C ARG A 22 9.46 -13.83 4.72
N GLY A 23 10.56 -13.08 4.66
CA GLY A 23 11.44 -12.88 5.81
C GLY A 23 10.92 -11.90 6.88
N VAL A 24 9.91 -11.09 6.57
CA VAL A 24 9.35 -10.10 7.52
C VAL A 24 8.43 -10.76 8.55
N GLU A 25 7.77 -11.86 8.18
CA GLU A 25 6.79 -12.56 9.01
C GLU A 25 7.48 -13.37 10.13
N GLU A 26 8.61 -14.01 9.80
CA GLU A 26 9.38 -14.84 10.72
C GLU A 26 10.24 -14.02 11.69
N GLN A 27 10.68 -12.83 11.27
CA GLN A 27 11.47 -11.91 12.09
C GLN A 27 10.60 -11.16 13.11
N ASN A 28 9.34 -10.87 12.79
CA ASN A 28 8.39 -10.24 13.72
C ASN A 28 8.08 -11.14 14.92
N ARG A 29 8.06 -12.48 14.74
CA ARG A 29 7.86 -13.44 15.84
C ARG A 29 9.06 -13.45 16.81
N LYS A 30 10.28 -13.43 16.27
CA LYS A 30 11.52 -13.40 17.08
C LYS A 30 11.77 -12.03 17.74
N LEU A 31 11.38 -10.92 17.09
CA LEU A 31 11.42 -9.58 17.69
C LEU A 31 10.34 -9.39 18.77
N ALA A 32 9.19 -10.06 18.67
CA ALA A 32 8.16 -10.01 19.71
C ALA A 32 8.63 -10.68 21.01
N GLU A 33 9.32 -11.82 20.91
CA GLU A 33 9.93 -12.50 22.06
C GLU A 33 11.06 -11.66 22.68
N SER A 34 11.99 -11.14 21.88
CA SER A 34 13.08 -10.28 22.39
C SER A 34 12.58 -8.95 22.99
N ARG A 35 11.43 -8.42 22.52
CA ARG A 35 10.81 -7.21 23.09
C ARG A 35 10.15 -7.48 24.44
N LEU A 36 9.71 -8.70 24.72
CA LEU A 36 9.16 -9.07 26.02
C LEU A 36 10.28 -9.05 27.08
N ASP A 37 11.46 -9.55 26.75
CA ASP A 37 12.64 -9.56 27.64
C ASP A 37 13.23 -8.15 27.87
N VAL A 38 13.21 -7.31 26.82
CA VAL A 38 13.68 -5.92 26.92
C VAL A 38 12.64 -5.01 27.60
N ALA A 39 11.34 -5.26 27.44
CA ALA A 39 10.30 -4.52 28.15
C ALA A 39 10.28 -4.84 29.66
N LEU A 40 10.55 -6.09 30.04
CA LEU A 40 10.67 -6.50 31.44
C LEU A 40 11.93 -5.91 32.12
N SER A 41 13.04 -5.79 31.40
CA SER A 41 14.28 -5.19 31.93
C SER A 41 14.28 -3.65 31.95
N LYS A 42 13.55 -2.99 31.03
CA LYS A 42 13.55 -1.52 30.87
C LYS A 42 12.43 -0.80 31.62
N SER A 43 11.51 -1.53 32.25
CA SER A 43 10.40 -0.96 33.06
C SER A 43 10.84 -0.25 34.35
N ARG A 44 12.15 -0.05 34.58
CA ARG A 44 12.68 0.56 35.80
C ARG A 44 13.15 2.01 35.66
N ASP A 45 13.20 2.57 34.43
CA ASP A 45 13.71 3.94 34.25
C ASP A 45 12.95 4.73 33.15
N PRO A 46 11.97 5.57 33.53
CA PRO A 46 11.12 6.33 32.59
C PRO A 46 11.81 7.52 31.90
N LEU A 47 13.05 7.87 32.25
CA LEU A 47 13.73 9.08 31.74
C LEU A 47 14.73 8.82 30.60
N ALA A 48 14.94 7.56 30.19
CA ALA A 48 15.94 7.20 29.18
C ALA A 48 15.47 7.36 27.71
N LEU A 49 14.19 7.67 27.47
CA LEU A 49 13.65 7.84 26.10
C LEU A 49 13.81 9.27 25.54
N GLU A 50 14.20 10.24 26.37
CA GLU A 50 14.24 11.65 25.98
C GLU A 50 15.60 12.13 25.42
N LYS A 51 16.67 11.31 25.52
CA LYS A 51 18.01 11.73 25.10
C LYS A 51 18.71 10.71 24.21
N ASP A 52 18.28 10.59 22.96
CA ASP A 52 19.15 10.11 21.88
C ASP A 52 19.50 11.27 20.93
N PRO A 53 20.56 12.05 21.24
CA PRO A 53 20.89 13.29 20.51
C PRO A 53 21.39 13.06 19.09
N LEU A 54 21.60 11.80 18.65
CA LEU A 54 22.16 11.51 17.33
C LEU A 54 21.12 11.30 16.22
N ARG A 55 19.82 11.19 16.55
CA ARG A 55 18.75 10.96 15.55
C ARG A 55 18.30 12.24 14.81
N LYS A 56 18.71 13.42 15.29
CA LYS A 56 18.07 14.71 14.91
C LYS A 56 18.76 15.51 13.80
N LYS A 57 19.89 15.08 13.22
CA LYS A 57 20.72 16.02 12.42
C LYS A 57 20.83 15.81 10.90
N TYR A 58 20.38 14.70 10.28
CA TYR A 58 20.63 14.49 8.84
C TYR A 58 19.52 13.85 8.00
N ILE A 59 18.31 13.64 8.54
CA ILE A 59 17.20 13.06 7.76
C ILE A 59 16.08 14.11 7.65
N PRO A 60 15.72 14.55 6.43
CA PRO A 60 14.65 15.53 6.26
C PRO A 60 13.29 14.94 6.68
N GLN A 61 12.46 15.73 7.35
CA GLN A 61 11.24 15.27 8.05
C GLN A 61 10.23 14.54 7.12
N TRP A 62 10.17 14.92 5.83
CA TRP A 62 9.32 14.25 4.84
C TRP A 62 9.73 12.78 4.59
N VAL A 63 10.98 12.40 4.84
CA VAL A 63 11.48 11.03 4.69
C VAL A 63 11.09 10.18 5.88
N THR A 64 11.21 10.71 7.10
CA THR A 64 10.77 10.01 8.32
C THR A 64 9.26 9.76 8.30
N ASP A 65 8.46 10.75 7.86
CA ASP A 65 7.00 10.61 7.81
C ASP A 65 6.56 9.58 6.76
N ASN A 66 7.23 9.56 5.59
CA ASN A 66 7.00 8.55 4.56
C ASN A 66 7.46 7.14 4.98
N LEU A 67 8.56 7.01 5.73
CA LEU A 67 9.06 5.71 6.21
C LEU A 67 8.18 5.12 7.33
N ILE A 68 7.72 5.97 8.26
CA ILE A 68 6.76 5.57 9.30
C ILE A 68 5.41 5.20 8.66
N SER A 69 4.95 5.95 7.66
CA SER A 69 3.77 5.62 6.85
C SER A 69 3.92 4.29 6.09
N ALA A 70 5.15 3.90 5.73
CA ALA A 70 5.45 2.59 5.15
C ALA A 70 5.51 1.46 6.20
N GLY A 71 5.44 1.81 7.49
CA GLY A 71 5.75 0.97 8.66
C GLY A 71 7.12 0.29 8.55
N LEU A 72 8.07 1.00 7.95
CA LEU A 72 9.48 0.68 7.97
C LEU A 72 10.09 1.57 9.07
N ASN A 73 10.10 1.07 10.30
CA ASN A 73 10.92 1.70 11.32
C ASN A 73 12.37 1.68 10.84
N ILE A 74 13.06 2.82 10.96
CA ILE A 74 14.49 2.96 10.62
C ILE A 74 15.28 2.10 11.61
N ASP A 75 15.31 0.80 11.35
CA ASP A 75 16.22 -0.13 12.00
C ASP A 75 17.49 -0.20 11.17
N ARG A 76 18.65 -0.32 11.82
CA ARG A 76 19.98 -0.38 11.16
C ARG A 76 20.02 -1.51 10.12
N ALA A 77 19.27 -2.59 10.35
CA ALA A 77 19.11 -3.70 9.43
C ALA A 77 18.45 -3.32 8.09
N LEU A 78 17.54 -2.34 8.09
CA LEU A 78 16.84 -1.89 6.89
C LEU A 78 17.78 -1.09 5.97
N GLY A 79 18.61 -0.22 6.56
CA GLY A 79 19.63 0.53 5.83
C GLY A 79 20.69 -0.38 5.21
N ILE A 80 21.10 -1.45 5.91
CA ILE A 80 22.02 -2.46 5.39
C ILE A 80 21.38 -3.24 4.23
N ARG A 81 20.10 -3.61 4.32
CA ARG A 81 19.37 -4.34 3.26
C ARG A 81 19.17 -3.49 2.01
N PHE A 82 18.76 -2.22 2.16
CA PHE A 82 18.65 -1.29 1.04
C PHE A 82 20.02 -0.98 0.44
N GLY A 83 21.06 -0.85 1.28
CA GLY A 83 22.45 -0.72 0.83
C GLY A 83 22.90 -1.92 0.01
N LEU A 84 22.61 -3.15 0.45
CA LEU A 84 22.96 -4.36 -0.28
C LEU A 84 22.23 -4.47 -1.64
N ILE A 85 20.94 -4.14 -1.66
CA ILE A 85 20.11 -4.15 -2.88
C ILE A 85 20.56 -3.09 -3.89
N LEU A 86 21.14 -1.97 -3.45
CA LEU A 86 21.72 -0.95 -4.33
C LEU A 86 23.15 -1.30 -4.79
N LEU A 87 23.96 -1.86 -3.89
CA LEU A 87 25.39 -2.04 -4.09
C LEU A 87 25.70 -3.27 -4.97
N VAL A 88 24.95 -4.36 -4.82
CA VAL A 88 25.12 -5.59 -5.62
C VAL A 88 24.88 -5.36 -7.13
N PRO A 89 23.75 -4.78 -7.59
CA PRO A 89 23.55 -4.53 -9.01
C PRO A 89 24.49 -3.44 -9.56
N PHE A 90 24.92 -2.49 -8.72
CA PHE A 90 25.92 -1.49 -9.11
C PHE A 90 27.29 -2.11 -9.36
N MET A 91 27.77 -2.97 -8.45
CA MET A 91 29.04 -3.70 -8.61
C MET A 91 29.02 -4.60 -9.86
N VAL A 92 27.92 -5.31 -10.10
CA VAL A 92 27.75 -6.17 -11.28
C VAL A 92 27.68 -5.33 -12.57
N ALA A 93 26.99 -4.18 -12.58
CA ALA A 93 26.91 -3.32 -13.76
C ALA A 93 28.22 -2.55 -14.04
N PHE A 94 29.00 -2.23 -13.00
CA PHE A 94 30.30 -1.55 -13.09
C PHE A 94 31.39 -2.48 -13.64
N ALA A 95 31.44 -3.74 -13.19
CA ALA A 95 32.47 -4.71 -13.58
C ALA A 95 32.42 -5.11 -15.06
N PHE A 96 31.27 -5.04 -15.72
CA PHE A 96 31.11 -5.58 -17.09
C PHE A 96 31.15 -4.55 -18.23
N ARG A 97 30.77 -3.28 -18.02
CA ARG A 97 30.56 -2.35 -19.15
C ARG A 97 30.91 -0.87 -18.87
N GLY A 98 31.62 -0.60 -17.77
CA GLY A 98 32.11 0.74 -17.40
C GLY A 98 31.07 1.65 -16.73
N LEU A 99 31.47 2.87 -16.37
CA LEU A 99 30.68 3.81 -15.54
C LEU A 99 29.25 4.08 -16.05
N ALA A 100 29.03 4.05 -17.36
CA ALA A 100 27.76 4.39 -18.00
C ALA A 100 26.65 3.33 -17.82
N SER A 101 26.99 2.04 -17.66
CA SER A 101 26.00 1.00 -17.32
C SER A 101 25.69 0.97 -15.83
N GLY A 102 26.66 1.32 -14.99
CA GLY A 102 26.50 1.40 -13.54
C GLY A 102 25.48 2.45 -13.11
N SER A 103 25.49 3.63 -13.75
CA SER A 103 24.52 4.70 -13.45
C SER A 103 23.09 4.31 -13.85
N GLY A 104 22.89 3.64 -14.98
CA GLY A 104 21.56 3.15 -15.41
C GLY A 104 20.98 2.07 -14.49
N ALA A 105 21.81 1.14 -14.02
CA ALA A 105 21.40 0.10 -13.07
C ALA A 105 21.03 0.69 -11.70
N LEU A 106 21.78 1.68 -11.21
CA LEU A 106 21.44 2.42 -9.98
C LEU A 106 20.10 3.15 -10.12
N MET A 107 19.87 3.82 -11.25
CA MET A 107 18.63 4.57 -11.48
C MET A 107 17.40 3.64 -11.50
N LEU A 108 17.51 2.48 -12.16
CA LEU A 108 16.46 1.46 -12.16
C LEU A 108 16.24 0.84 -10.78
N ALA A 109 17.31 0.57 -10.03
CA ALA A 109 17.21 0.05 -8.66
C ALA A 109 16.53 1.05 -7.72
N LEU A 110 16.89 2.34 -7.80
CA LEU A 110 16.25 3.41 -7.04
C LEU A 110 14.76 3.56 -7.39
N LEU A 111 14.43 3.51 -8.69
CA LEU A 111 13.03 3.57 -9.15
C LEU A 111 12.23 2.35 -8.67
N GLY A 112 12.80 1.15 -8.75
CA GLY A 112 12.17 -0.09 -8.29
C GLY A 112 11.91 -0.08 -6.78
N ILE A 113 12.90 0.38 -5.99
CA ILE A 113 12.73 0.57 -4.54
C ILE A 113 11.62 1.59 -4.26
N GLY A 114 11.64 2.74 -4.94
CA GLY A 114 10.61 3.77 -4.78
C GLY A 114 9.20 3.25 -5.09
N ALA A 115 9.04 2.55 -6.21
CA ALA A 115 7.76 1.95 -6.60
C ALA A 115 7.28 0.89 -5.60
N TYR A 116 8.19 0.02 -5.11
CA TYR A 116 7.85 -0.99 -4.12
C TYR A 116 7.42 -0.38 -2.78
N VAL A 117 8.13 0.66 -2.32
CA VAL A 117 7.76 1.37 -1.08
C VAL A 117 6.38 2.02 -1.22
N LEU A 118 6.10 2.69 -2.33
CA LEU A 118 4.80 3.29 -2.60
C LEU A 118 3.68 2.25 -2.67
N TYR A 119 3.93 1.11 -3.33
CA TYR A 119 2.98 -0.01 -3.39
C TYR A 119 2.67 -0.56 -1.99
N ARG A 120 3.72 -0.80 -1.19
CA ARG A 120 3.57 -1.32 0.17
C ARG A 120 2.86 -0.32 1.10
N GLN A 121 3.18 0.97 0.98
CA GLN A 121 2.46 2.04 1.68
C GLN A 121 0.97 2.03 1.32
N ARG A 122 0.65 1.98 0.02
CA ARG A 122 -0.75 1.97 -0.45
C ARG A 122 -1.50 0.75 0.08
N LYS A 123 -0.90 -0.44 0.01
CA LYS A 123 -1.48 -1.67 0.54
C LYS A 123 -1.74 -1.59 2.05
N ARG A 124 -0.76 -1.11 2.83
CA ARG A 124 -0.90 -0.94 4.28
C ARG A 124 -1.97 0.08 4.63
N ARG A 125 -2.04 1.21 3.91
CA ARG A 125 -3.08 2.23 4.08
C ARG A 125 -4.48 1.65 3.88
N LEU A 126 -4.69 0.90 2.79
CA LEU A 126 -5.98 0.25 2.53
C LEU A 126 -6.36 -0.73 3.64
N GLN A 127 -5.41 -1.55 4.12
CA GLN A 127 -5.66 -2.47 5.24
C GLN A 127 -6.02 -1.74 6.54
N MET A 128 -5.36 -0.61 6.85
CA MET A 128 -5.71 0.20 8.01
C MET A 128 -7.13 0.76 7.90
N LEU A 129 -7.53 1.22 6.70
CA LEU A 129 -8.85 1.77 6.44
C LEU A 129 -9.94 0.71 6.59
N SER A 130 -9.73 -0.50 6.07
CA SER A 130 -10.71 -1.59 6.20
C SER A 130 -10.86 -2.09 7.63
N GLN A 131 -9.82 -1.98 8.46
CA GLN A 131 -9.84 -2.38 9.88
C GLN A 131 -10.44 -1.31 10.79
N LEU A 132 -10.52 -0.05 10.33
CA LEU A 132 -10.96 1.11 11.10
C LEU A 132 -12.40 1.01 11.65
N PRO A 133 -13.41 0.58 10.86
CA PRO A 133 -14.78 0.47 11.35
C PRO A 133 -14.90 -0.54 12.48
N ASN A 134 -14.27 -1.71 12.35
CA ASN A 134 -14.28 -2.74 13.40
C ASN A 134 -13.59 -2.26 14.69
N PHE A 135 -12.49 -1.49 14.56
CA PHE A 135 -11.86 -0.87 15.71
C PHE A 135 -12.81 0.10 16.43
N LEU A 136 -13.47 1.00 15.69
CA LEU A 136 -14.41 1.95 16.27
C LEU A 136 -15.61 1.27 16.92
N ASP A 137 -16.13 0.18 16.35
CA ASP A 137 -17.18 -0.63 16.99
C ASP A 137 -16.72 -1.18 18.35
N GLY A 138 -15.45 -1.59 18.45
CA GLY A 138 -14.84 -1.99 19.71
C GLY A 138 -14.83 -0.85 20.73
N VAL A 139 -14.43 0.35 20.31
CA VAL A 139 -14.44 1.55 21.16
C VAL A 139 -15.86 1.89 21.63
N VAL A 140 -16.83 1.89 20.71
CA VAL A 140 -18.24 2.16 21.02
C VAL A 140 -18.78 1.13 22.00
N ARG A 141 -18.50 -0.16 21.80
CA ARG A 141 -18.96 -1.24 22.69
C ARG A 141 -18.45 -1.06 24.11
N VAL A 142 -17.16 -0.74 24.29
CA VAL A 142 -16.58 -0.54 25.62
C VAL A 142 -17.07 0.78 26.22
N SER A 143 -17.22 1.84 25.42
CA SER A 143 -17.74 3.13 25.89
C SER A 143 -19.20 3.03 26.33
N ALA A 144 -20.02 2.22 25.66
CA ALA A 144 -21.42 1.97 26.01
C ALA A 144 -21.58 1.28 27.38
N VAL A 145 -20.55 0.57 27.87
CA VAL A 145 -20.51 -0.02 29.22
C VAL A 145 -20.21 1.04 30.30
N GLY A 146 -19.92 2.29 29.90
CA GLY A 146 -19.66 3.41 30.81
C GLY A 146 -18.18 3.71 31.05
N TYR A 147 -17.26 3.05 30.31
CA TYR A 147 -15.84 3.38 30.36
C TYR A 147 -15.55 4.73 29.67
N SER A 148 -14.52 5.44 30.15
CA SER A 148 -14.06 6.67 29.51
C SER A 148 -13.54 6.39 28.10
N LEU A 149 -13.67 7.36 27.19
CA LEU A 149 -13.28 7.20 25.79
C LEU A 149 -11.82 6.76 25.64
N THR A 150 -10.93 7.30 26.48
CA THR A 150 -9.53 6.89 26.60
C THR A 150 -9.37 5.41 26.90
N VAL A 151 -10.07 4.89 27.91
CA VAL A 151 -10.01 3.48 28.28
C VAL A 151 -10.59 2.62 27.17
N SER A 152 -11.74 3.00 26.62
CA SER A 152 -12.36 2.30 25.49
C SER A 152 -11.45 2.20 24.27
N PHE A 153 -10.72 3.28 23.96
CA PHE A 153 -9.73 3.30 22.88
C PHE A 153 -8.57 2.33 23.13
N ASN A 154 -8.02 2.35 24.35
CA ASN A 154 -6.91 1.46 24.72
C ASN A 154 -7.33 -0.01 24.72
N THR A 155 -8.52 -0.33 25.25
CA THR A 155 -9.06 -1.70 25.24
C THR A 155 -9.35 -2.19 23.82
N ALA A 156 -9.88 -1.34 22.94
CA ALA A 156 -10.10 -1.71 21.55
C ALA A 156 -8.78 -1.96 20.79
N LEU A 157 -7.70 -1.25 21.16
CA LEU A 157 -6.40 -1.39 20.53
C LEU A 157 -5.75 -2.76 20.80
N GLU A 158 -6.03 -3.38 21.94
CA GLU A 158 -5.48 -4.70 22.28
C GLU A 158 -5.89 -5.76 21.25
N ASN A 159 -7.14 -5.67 20.78
CA ASN A 159 -7.75 -6.55 19.79
C ASN A 159 -7.54 -6.09 18.33
N ALA A 160 -6.86 -4.96 18.11
CA ALA A 160 -6.59 -4.49 16.77
C ALA A 160 -5.55 -5.37 16.06
N GLU A 161 -5.69 -5.52 14.75
CA GLU A 161 -4.73 -6.26 13.94
C GLU A 161 -3.61 -5.35 13.42
N TYR A 162 -2.48 -5.94 13.03
CA TYR A 162 -1.44 -5.23 12.29
C TYR A 162 -1.93 -5.00 10.84
N PRO A 163 -1.70 -3.84 10.19
CA PRO A 163 -0.88 -2.68 10.59
C PRO A 163 -1.58 -1.61 11.43
N LEU A 164 -2.91 -1.66 11.61
CA LEU A 164 -3.65 -0.61 12.33
C LEU A 164 -3.21 -0.46 13.79
N LYS A 165 -2.93 -1.58 14.48
CA LYS A 165 -2.43 -1.61 15.85
C LYS A 165 -1.12 -0.84 16.03
N GLU A 166 -0.22 -0.92 15.06
CA GLU A 166 1.05 -0.17 15.12
C GLU A 166 0.80 1.33 15.02
N ALA A 167 -0.06 1.75 14.09
CA ALA A 167 -0.39 3.16 13.91
C ALA A 167 -1.07 3.73 15.15
N LEU A 168 -2.21 3.17 15.56
CA LEU A 168 -2.99 3.66 16.70
C LEU A 168 -2.25 3.49 18.03
N GLY A 169 -1.34 2.52 18.14
CA GLY A 169 -0.45 2.38 19.28
C GLY A 169 0.46 3.58 19.51
N LEU A 170 0.84 4.31 18.45
CA LEU A 170 1.57 5.57 18.61
C LEU A 170 0.71 6.66 19.28
N ALA A 171 -0.59 6.72 19.00
CA ALA A 171 -1.48 7.65 19.68
C ALA A 171 -1.63 7.31 21.17
N VAL A 172 -1.72 6.01 21.52
CA VAL A 172 -1.75 5.56 22.92
C VAL A 172 -0.43 5.85 23.64
N GLN A 173 0.71 5.66 22.98
CA GLN A 173 2.01 6.05 23.54
C GLN A 173 2.11 7.56 23.79
N MET A 174 1.63 8.38 22.85
CA MET A 174 1.55 9.83 23.03
C MET A 174 0.64 10.19 24.21
N GLN A 175 -0.46 9.47 24.38
CA GLN A 175 -1.36 9.65 25.49
C GLN A 175 -0.71 9.33 26.84
N TYR A 176 0.02 8.22 26.95
CA TYR A 176 0.80 7.90 28.15
C TYR A 176 1.91 8.92 28.43
N ALA A 177 2.40 9.61 27.40
CA ALA A 177 3.33 10.73 27.54
C ALA A 177 2.65 12.06 27.95
N GLY A 178 1.35 12.05 28.25
CA GLY A 178 0.61 13.21 28.76
C GLY A 178 -0.12 14.05 27.70
N LEU A 179 -0.18 13.61 26.44
CA LEU A 179 -1.01 14.26 25.42
C LEU A 179 -2.47 13.82 25.56
N GLU A 180 -3.40 14.74 25.29
CA GLU A 180 -4.81 14.39 25.17
C GLU A 180 -5.05 13.54 23.90
N LEU A 181 -6.06 12.68 23.95
CA LEU A 181 -6.33 11.69 22.90
C LEU A 181 -6.67 12.35 21.55
N ASP A 182 -7.40 13.46 21.57
CA ASP A 182 -7.71 14.25 20.38
C ASP A 182 -6.44 14.82 19.73
N GLN A 183 -5.52 15.37 20.53
CA GLN A 183 -4.26 15.93 20.06
C GLN A 183 -3.33 14.83 19.52
N ALA A 184 -3.29 13.68 20.21
CA ALA A 184 -2.55 12.50 19.77
C ALA A 184 -3.06 11.98 18.42
N MET A 185 -4.38 11.87 18.25
CA MET A 185 -5.00 11.47 16.99
C MET A 185 -4.77 12.49 15.87
N HIS A 186 -4.78 13.79 16.17
CA HIS A 186 -4.44 14.83 15.18
C HIS A 186 -2.98 14.78 14.72
N ARG A 187 -2.04 14.46 15.64
CA ARG A 187 -0.63 14.23 15.27
C ARG A 187 -0.48 12.97 14.41
N LEU A 188 -1.15 11.89 14.80
CA LEU A 188 -1.17 10.65 14.05
C LEU A 188 -1.72 10.85 12.62
N ALA A 189 -2.79 11.62 12.47
CA ALA A 189 -3.37 11.96 11.18
C ALA A 189 -2.40 12.74 10.27
N ARG A 190 -1.53 13.59 10.85
CA ARG A 190 -0.46 14.28 10.11
C ARG A 190 0.64 13.32 9.68
N VAL A 191 1.06 12.40 10.56
CA VAL A 191 2.12 11.43 10.27
C VAL A 191 1.73 10.48 9.14
N TYR A 192 0.52 9.93 9.17
CA TYR A 192 0.06 8.96 8.15
C TYR A 192 -0.55 9.62 6.91
N GLY A 193 -0.98 10.87 7.00
CA GLY A 193 -1.59 11.62 5.91
C GLY A 193 -2.94 11.09 5.46
N LEU A 194 -3.66 10.34 6.31
CA LEU A 194 -4.97 9.75 6.00
C LEU A 194 -6.09 10.71 6.41
N THR A 195 -7.06 10.91 5.50
CA THR A 195 -8.22 11.78 5.75
C THR A 195 -9.12 11.20 6.83
N GLU A 196 -9.25 9.88 6.87
CA GLU A 196 -10.09 9.14 7.82
C GLU A 196 -9.57 9.30 9.26
N PHE A 197 -8.25 9.34 9.46
CA PHE A 197 -7.67 9.66 10.76
C PHE A 197 -7.95 11.11 11.20
N LYS A 198 -8.00 12.07 10.26
CA LYS A 198 -8.38 13.46 10.58
C LYS A 198 -9.86 13.54 11.01
N LEU A 199 -10.72 12.77 10.36
CA LEU A 199 -12.14 12.66 10.71
C LEU A 199 -12.29 12.07 12.12
N ILE A 200 -11.59 10.96 12.42
CA ILE A 200 -11.59 10.37 13.77
C ILE A 200 -11.11 11.38 14.80
N ALA A 201 -9.98 12.05 14.58
CA ALA A 201 -9.45 13.03 15.54
C ALA A 201 -10.47 14.13 15.86
N SER A 202 -11.17 14.63 14.85
CA SER A 202 -12.21 15.66 15.01
C SER A 202 -13.43 15.14 15.78
N VAL A 203 -13.87 13.92 15.48
CA VAL A 203 -15.00 13.29 16.19
C VAL A 203 -14.63 12.95 17.63
N VAL A 204 -13.41 12.51 17.89
CA VAL A 204 -12.89 12.26 19.25
C VAL A 204 -12.81 13.56 20.04
N ALA A 205 -12.30 14.64 19.45
CA ALA A 205 -12.30 15.97 20.08
C ALA A 205 -13.73 16.41 20.45
N LEU A 206 -14.69 16.21 19.54
CA LEU A 206 -16.10 16.50 19.81
C LEU A 206 -16.67 15.61 20.92
N ALA A 207 -16.35 14.32 20.90
CA ALA A 207 -16.83 13.36 21.89
C ALA A 207 -16.31 13.66 23.31
N LEU A 208 -15.05 14.09 23.44
CA LEU A 208 -14.45 14.46 24.73
C LEU A 208 -15.02 15.76 25.30
N ASN A 209 -15.22 16.77 24.46
CA ASN A 209 -15.71 18.08 24.91
C ASN A 209 -17.20 18.09 25.30
N TYR A 210 -18.02 17.26 24.64
CA TYR A 210 -19.47 17.26 24.84
C TYR A 210 -19.97 16.13 25.74
N GLY A 211 -19.10 15.17 26.13
CA GLY A 211 -19.18 14.30 27.31
C GLY A 211 -20.35 13.31 27.46
N GLY A 212 -21.48 13.50 26.77
CA GLY A 212 -22.71 12.79 27.09
C GLY A 212 -23.05 11.59 26.22
N LYS A 213 -22.51 11.52 24.99
CA LYS A 213 -22.88 10.51 23.96
C LYS A 213 -21.74 10.20 22.98
N SER A 214 -20.53 9.96 23.48
CA SER A 214 -19.35 9.63 22.68
C SER A 214 -19.53 8.36 21.84
N ASP A 215 -20.25 7.38 22.40
CA ASP A 215 -20.68 6.14 21.76
C ASP A 215 -21.51 6.37 20.50
N ILE A 216 -22.46 7.31 20.53
CA ILE A 216 -23.31 7.62 19.37
C ILE A 216 -22.49 8.30 18.26
N LEU A 217 -21.62 9.25 18.62
CA LEU A 217 -20.80 9.96 17.65
C LEU A 217 -19.80 9.03 16.95
N LEU A 218 -19.11 8.19 17.73
CA LEU A 218 -18.16 7.22 17.19
C LEU A 218 -18.87 6.08 16.43
N GLY A 219 -20.07 5.69 16.86
CA GLY A 219 -20.90 4.72 16.14
C GLY A 219 -21.32 5.23 14.77
N ARG A 220 -21.75 6.50 14.67
CA ARG A 220 -22.05 7.15 13.37
C ARG A 220 -20.82 7.24 12.47
N LEU A 221 -19.65 7.53 13.04
CA LEU A 221 -18.40 7.53 12.29
C LEU A 221 -18.02 6.12 11.80
N GLY A 222 -18.20 5.10 12.64
CA GLY A 222 -18.00 3.70 12.28
C GLY A 222 -18.90 3.26 11.12
N GLN A 223 -20.19 3.64 11.17
CA GLN A 223 -21.14 3.43 10.07
C GLN A 223 -20.70 4.15 8.79
N TYR A 224 -20.38 5.44 8.87
CA TYR A 224 -19.91 6.22 7.72
C TYR A 224 -18.66 5.61 7.05
N LEU A 225 -17.70 5.13 7.83
CA LEU A 225 -16.50 4.49 7.30
C LEU A 225 -16.79 3.13 6.66
N ARG A 226 -17.78 2.40 7.19
CA ARG A 226 -18.24 1.13 6.61
C ARG A 226 -18.96 1.34 5.30
N ASP A 227 -19.87 2.30 5.22
CA ASP A 227 -20.57 2.66 3.99
C ASP A 227 -19.56 3.06 2.91
N ARG A 228 -18.55 3.85 3.27
CA ARG A 228 -17.46 4.23 2.36
C ARG A 228 -16.66 3.02 1.86
N GLU A 229 -16.33 2.07 2.73
CA GLU A 229 -15.63 0.84 2.33
C GLU A 229 -16.51 -0.03 1.43
N GLN A 230 -17.79 -0.19 1.76
CA GLN A 230 -18.75 -0.94 0.94
C GLN A 230 -18.88 -0.32 -0.45
N HIS A 231 -19.05 1.00 -0.54
CA HIS A 231 -19.06 1.69 -1.82
C HIS A 231 -17.76 1.52 -2.61
N HIS A 232 -16.61 1.48 -1.93
CA HIS A 232 -15.34 1.18 -2.61
C HIS A 232 -15.30 -0.24 -3.17
N GLN A 233 -15.76 -1.23 -2.40
CA GLN A 233 -15.83 -2.63 -2.84
C GLN A 233 -16.85 -2.82 -3.96
N GLU A 234 -18.01 -2.18 -3.89
CA GLU A 234 -19.03 -2.16 -4.94
C GLU A 234 -18.48 -1.57 -6.24
N MET A 235 -17.81 -0.42 -6.15
CA MET A 235 -17.14 0.20 -7.30
C MET A 235 -16.10 -0.74 -7.92
N LEU A 236 -15.28 -1.41 -7.10
CA LEU A 236 -14.30 -2.38 -7.57
C LEU A 236 -14.96 -3.58 -8.25
N ALA A 237 -16.01 -4.15 -7.63
CA ALA A 237 -16.76 -5.28 -8.18
C ALA A 237 -17.43 -4.92 -9.52
N MET A 238 -18.16 -3.80 -9.58
CA MET A 238 -18.80 -3.32 -10.81
C MET A 238 -17.76 -3.03 -11.91
N SER A 239 -16.62 -2.42 -11.54
CA SER A 239 -15.55 -2.18 -12.51
C SER A 239 -14.91 -3.47 -13.03
N SER A 240 -14.86 -4.53 -12.22
CA SER A 240 -14.28 -5.81 -12.60
C SER A 240 -15.11 -6.53 -13.67
N GLU A 241 -16.43 -6.48 -13.56
CA GLU A 241 -17.35 -7.06 -14.54
C GLU A 241 -17.25 -6.32 -15.89
N ALA A 242 -17.29 -4.98 -15.85
CA ALA A 242 -17.11 -4.14 -17.02
C ALA A 242 -15.74 -4.38 -17.70
N ARG A 243 -14.67 -4.55 -16.91
CA ARG A 243 -13.33 -4.89 -17.42
C ARG A 243 -13.28 -6.27 -18.06
N MET A 244 -13.89 -7.29 -17.44
CA MET A 244 -13.90 -8.64 -18.02
C MET A 244 -14.65 -8.66 -19.35
N SER A 245 -15.85 -8.08 -19.41
CA SER A 245 -16.64 -7.99 -20.64
C SER A 245 -15.90 -7.24 -21.75
N ALA A 246 -15.22 -6.14 -21.41
CA ALA A 246 -14.35 -5.40 -22.33
C ALA A 246 -13.22 -6.25 -22.89
N VAL A 247 -12.52 -7.01 -22.04
CA VAL A 247 -11.43 -7.90 -22.47
C VAL A 247 -11.96 -9.01 -23.37
N PHE A 248 -13.10 -9.62 -23.03
CA PHE A 248 -13.74 -10.62 -23.88
C PHE A 248 -14.05 -10.07 -25.28
N MET A 249 -14.68 -8.90 -25.38
CA MET A 249 -14.98 -8.27 -26.67
C MET A 249 -13.72 -7.90 -27.46
N CYS A 250 -12.68 -7.40 -26.78
CA CYS A 250 -11.41 -7.05 -27.43
C CYS A 250 -10.66 -8.28 -27.96
N CYS A 251 -10.74 -9.41 -27.26
CA CYS A 251 -10.11 -10.67 -27.65
C CYS A 251 -10.93 -11.46 -28.68
N LEU A 252 -12.27 -11.35 -28.65
CA LEU A 252 -13.15 -12.11 -29.55
C LEU A 252 -12.92 -11.75 -31.02
N THR A 253 -12.79 -10.46 -31.35
CA THR A 253 -12.57 -9.99 -32.73
C THR A 253 -11.30 -10.57 -33.38
N PRO A 254 -10.09 -10.45 -32.77
CA PRO A 254 -8.89 -11.08 -33.32
C PRO A 254 -8.91 -12.60 -33.22
N ALA A 255 -9.58 -13.19 -32.22
CA ALA A 255 -9.73 -14.65 -32.12
C ALA A 255 -10.55 -15.21 -33.30
N LEU A 256 -11.64 -14.55 -33.68
CA LEU A 256 -12.43 -14.93 -34.86
C LEU A 256 -11.63 -14.76 -36.15
N ALA A 257 -10.87 -13.67 -36.29
CA ALA A 257 -9.97 -13.49 -37.43
C ALA A 257 -8.93 -14.63 -37.52
N GLY A 258 -8.33 -15.01 -36.39
CA GLY A 258 -7.40 -16.13 -36.30
C GLY A 258 -8.06 -17.48 -36.62
N LEU A 259 -9.29 -17.70 -36.15
CA LEU A 259 -10.06 -18.92 -36.46
C LEU A 259 -10.39 -19.01 -37.95
N ILE A 260 -10.73 -17.90 -38.59
CA ILE A 260 -10.94 -17.87 -40.05
C ILE A 260 -9.63 -18.22 -40.78
N MET A 261 -8.47 -17.76 -40.30
CA MET A 261 -7.16 -18.16 -40.88
C MET A 261 -6.90 -19.66 -40.78
N THR A 262 -7.33 -20.33 -39.70
CA THR A 262 -7.09 -21.76 -39.52
C THR A 262 -8.08 -22.64 -40.28
N VAL A 263 -9.35 -22.22 -40.34
CA VAL A 263 -10.41 -22.96 -41.05
C VAL A 263 -10.33 -22.74 -42.57
N ASN A 264 -10.02 -21.51 -43.01
CA ASN A 264 -9.89 -21.17 -44.42
C ASN A 264 -8.73 -20.18 -44.65
N PRO A 265 -7.49 -20.68 -44.77
CA PRO A 265 -6.31 -19.83 -44.95
C PRO A 265 -6.35 -19.02 -46.26
N GLY A 266 -7.14 -19.44 -47.25
CA GLY A 266 -7.34 -18.72 -48.51
C GLY A 266 -8.21 -17.47 -48.37
N TYR A 267 -9.11 -17.40 -47.40
CA TYR A 267 -10.10 -16.32 -47.29
C TYR A 267 -9.49 -14.96 -46.94
N LEU A 268 -8.58 -14.94 -45.96
CA LEU A 268 -7.86 -13.70 -45.62
C LEU A 268 -6.78 -13.37 -46.65
N GLY A 269 -6.22 -14.38 -47.34
CA GLY A 269 -5.28 -14.18 -48.43
C GLY A 269 -5.92 -13.53 -49.66
N THR A 270 -7.17 -13.87 -50.00
CA THR A 270 -7.91 -13.22 -51.10
C THR A 270 -8.30 -11.80 -50.74
N MET A 271 -8.79 -11.55 -49.51
CA MET A 271 -9.05 -10.19 -49.02
C MET A 271 -7.79 -9.33 -48.96
N TRP A 272 -6.63 -9.91 -48.64
CA TRP A 272 -5.38 -9.17 -48.61
C TRP A 272 -4.90 -8.77 -50.00
N ASN A 273 -5.17 -9.59 -51.02
CA ASN A 273 -4.75 -9.33 -52.40
C ASN A 273 -5.69 -8.37 -53.15
N ASP A 274 -6.92 -8.18 -52.69
CA ASP A 274 -7.86 -7.17 -53.23
C ASP A 274 -7.70 -5.82 -52.52
N ASP A 275 -7.64 -4.73 -53.29
CA ASP A 275 -7.49 -3.36 -52.76
C ASP A 275 -8.66 -2.99 -51.83
N THR A 276 -9.87 -3.44 -52.17
CA THR A 276 -11.08 -3.22 -51.35
C THR A 276 -11.03 -3.99 -50.04
N GLY A 277 -10.60 -5.25 -50.08
CA GLY A 277 -10.47 -6.11 -48.91
C GLY A 277 -9.42 -5.59 -47.92
N ARG A 278 -8.28 -5.10 -48.43
CA ARG A 278 -7.23 -4.52 -47.60
C ARG A 278 -7.69 -3.24 -46.89
N MET A 279 -8.44 -2.37 -47.58
CA MET A 279 -9.03 -1.17 -46.97
C MET A 279 -10.01 -1.52 -45.85
N LEU A 280 -10.89 -2.51 -46.06
CA LEU A 280 -11.85 -2.97 -45.05
C LEU A 280 -11.15 -3.55 -43.81
N LEU A 281 -10.07 -4.31 -43.98
CA LEU A 281 -9.27 -4.84 -42.87
C LEU A 281 -8.63 -3.72 -42.03
N PHE A 282 -8.07 -2.69 -42.68
CA PHE A 282 -7.52 -1.53 -41.96
C PHE A 282 -8.58 -0.74 -41.22
N VAL A 283 -9.76 -0.53 -41.82
CA VAL A 283 -10.89 0.15 -41.16
C VAL A 283 -11.38 -0.67 -39.96
N ALA A 284 -11.55 -1.98 -40.11
CA ALA A 284 -11.96 -2.87 -39.01
C ALA A 284 -10.93 -2.86 -37.86
N ALA A 285 -9.64 -2.96 -38.18
CA ALA A 285 -8.57 -2.88 -37.18
C ALA A 285 -8.53 -1.51 -36.49
N GLY A 286 -8.67 -0.42 -37.24
CA GLY A 286 -8.75 0.94 -36.70
C GLY A 286 -9.93 1.12 -35.76
N LEU A 287 -11.11 0.62 -36.13
CA LEU A 287 -12.32 0.68 -35.31
C LEU A 287 -12.19 -0.16 -34.04
N GLN A 288 -11.54 -1.33 -34.13
CA GLN A 288 -11.22 -2.18 -32.98
C GLN A 288 -10.29 -1.46 -31.99
N VAL A 289 -9.21 -0.86 -32.48
CA VAL A 289 -8.26 -0.11 -31.63
C VAL A 289 -8.94 1.12 -31.01
N PHE A 290 -9.77 1.83 -31.78
CA PHE A 290 -10.52 2.98 -31.29
C PHE A 290 -11.51 2.59 -30.18
N GLY A 291 -12.28 1.51 -30.37
CA GLY A 291 -13.17 0.96 -29.36
C GLY A 291 -12.42 0.55 -28.09
N ALA A 292 -11.30 -0.17 -28.23
CA ALA A 292 -10.44 -0.55 -27.11
C ALA A 292 -9.88 0.68 -26.37
N ALA A 293 -9.51 1.74 -27.09
CA ALA A 293 -9.01 2.99 -26.50
C ALA A 293 -10.08 3.74 -25.69
N ILE A 294 -11.33 3.78 -26.18
CA ILE A 294 -12.46 4.36 -25.44
C ILE A 294 -12.68 3.61 -24.14
N ILE A 295 -12.76 2.29 -24.21
CA ILE A 295 -12.96 1.43 -23.04
C ILE A 295 -11.82 1.62 -22.03
N TYR A 296 -10.56 1.62 -22.49
CA TYR A 296 -9.40 1.85 -21.62
C TYR A 296 -9.48 3.21 -20.90
N ARG A 297 -9.94 4.25 -21.59
CA ARG A 297 -10.09 5.58 -21.00
C ARG A 297 -11.18 5.63 -19.93
N MET A 298 -12.33 4.98 -20.18
CA MET A 298 -13.41 4.88 -19.19
C MET A 298 -12.98 4.13 -17.94
N VAL A 299 -12.26 3.01 -18.11
CA VAL A 299 -11.77 2.20 -16.99
C VAL A 299 -10.72 2.94 -16.17
N LYS A 300 -9.89 3.79 -16.78
CA LYS A 300 -8.87 4.58 -16.10
C LYS A 300 -9.44 5.77 -15.32
N SER A 301 -10.60 6.29 -15.72
CA SER A 301 -11.25 7.42 -15.03
C SER A 301 -12.04 7.03 -13.77
N ILE A 302 -12.13 5.73 -13.47
CA ILE A 302 -12.79 5.14 -12.31
C ILE A 302 -11.73 4.71 -11.29
#